data_AF-A0A1Y1K0K6-F1
#
_entry.id   AF-A0A1Y1K0K6-F1
#
_cell.length_a   1.000
_cell.length_b   1.000
_cell.length_c   1.000
_cell.angle_alpha   90.00
_cell.angle_beta   90.00
_cell.angle_gamma   90.00
#
_symmetry.space_group_name_H-M   'P 1'
#
loop_
_entity.id
_entity.type
_entity.pdbx_description
1 polymer ?
#
loop_
_entity_poly.entity_id
_entity_poly.type
_entity_poly.pdbx_seq_one_letter_code
_entity_poly.pdbx_strand_id
1 'polypeptide(L)'
;KREYVTIDSSLHGRMSPSIQNGEIQKVYICPSLPKMTCSWEGQAVDILKHVQNSHRSMLLDSQAFLVNILCNGEENRILPSDKGLFLIQIKTVLEKMKLQIQLRFLAYRNANPDQIRYSLEVSCGVFGFTNETCDMEYNPVSNSKNGIEIDLGAIQLIVGHGISTLLLKVNVYENIKQLIKLTSRSESVRLSCKSENENESCSDYPSSQAYYDCENSQDEIDDAQTSLTQETYSINSFELEDIDRVCENEYSVNMMQCANCQCTMVPPIHICPNGHNVCYNCRNGICNICHKDITEVRNMGLEDYSKTLKHPCRYEPQGCAEVCNYKEIRKHELQCCYCMYKCELCIFEGKLHDIGTHFRIVHPSTKIYDTMSGVYFRKGSNFIILNNLGVFYCTTSATDFYIEWKVVYCGPKERFFSCEVKITGKKSNQLLKHYFLKRDDNVYKWRVTWDELKSYHAKEKYATLNISSY
;
A
#
# COMPACT_ATOMS: atom_id res chain seq x y z
N LYS A 1 -61.63 18.25 -5.01
CA LYS A 1 -61.38 16.83 -4.65
C LYS A 1 -59.92 16.59 -5.04
N ARG A 2 -58.98 16.53 -4.09
CA ARG A 2 -58.55 15.30 -3.36
C ARG A 2 -58.10 14.22 -4.35
N GLU A 3 -56.89 13.66 -4.29
CA GLU A 3 -55.87 13.68 -3.22
C GLU A 3 -54.43 13.44 -3.74
N TYR A 4 -53.43 13.64 -2.87
CA TYR A 4 -51.99 13.44 -3.13
C TYR A 4 -51.57 11.97 -2.92
N VAL A 5 -50.51 11.54 -3.61
CA VAL A 5 -49.39 10.80 -2.97
C VAL A 5 -48.06 11.24 -3.57
N THR A 6 -47.20 11.84 -2.75
CA THR A 6 -45.76 12.04 -2.99
C THR A 6 -44.96 10.85 -2.45
N ILE A 7 -43.88 10.45 -3.12
CA ILE A 7 -42.80 9.66 -2.52
C ILE A 7 -41.49 10.44 -2.67
N ASP A 8 -40.67 10.36 -1.63
CA ASP A 8 -39.69 11.35 -1.24
C ASP A 8 -38.37 11.29 -2.04
N SER A 9 -37.78 12.45 -2.32
CA SER A 9 -36.47 12.58 -2.95
C SER A 9 -35.46 13.12 -1.93
N SER A 10 -35.11 12.30 -0.93
CA SER A 10 -34.15 12.68 0.10
C SER A 10 -33.30 11.49 0.59
N LEU A 11 -32.01 11.49 0.21
CA LEU A 11 -30.87 10.91 0.96
C LEU A 11 -29.57 11.00 0.13
N HIS A 12 -29.15 12.22 -0.22
CA HIS A 12 -27.76 12.51 -0.62
C HIS A 12 -27.28 13.70 0.21
N GLY A 13 -27.04 13.44 1.50
CA GLY A 13 -26.52 14.43 2.44
C GLY A 13 -25.08 14.81 2.09
N ARG A 14 -24.89 15.88 1.32
CA ARG A 14 -23.59 16.54 1.19
C ARG A 14 -23.23 17.18 2.53
N MET A 15 -22.46 16.50 3.36
CA MET A 15 -21.87 17.12 4.55
C MET A 15 -20.69 17.98 4.13
N SER A 16 -20.90 19.30 4.09
CA SER A 16 -19.84 20.29 4.02
C SER A 16 -18.95 20.20 5.27
N PRO A 17 -17.64 20.54 5.20
CA PRO A 17 -16.80 20.61 6.38
C PRO A 17 -17.35 21.63 7.38
N SER A 18 -17.66 21.18 8.59
CA SER A 18 -18.12 22.03 9.69
C SER A 18 -16.95 22.89 10.19
N ILE A 19 -16.96 24.17 9.86
CA ILE A 19 -15.96 25.13 10.35
C ILE A 19 -16.32 25.52 11.79
N GLN A 20 -15.55 25.01 12.76
CA GLN A 20 -15.41 25.64 14.08
C GLN A 20 -13.91 25.86 14.35
N ASN A 21 -13.56 27.11 14.66
CA ASN A 21 -12.22 27.55 15.12
C ASN A 21 -11.01 27.23 14.22
N GLY A 22 -11.02 27.70 12.97
CA GLY A 22 -9.82 28.18 12.25
C GLY A 22 -8.74 27.17 11.82
N GLU A 23 -8.68 25.97 12.40
CA GLU A 23 -7.72 24.93 12.07
C GLU A 23 -8.39 23.80 11.28
N ILE A 24 -7.73 23.35 10.20
CA ILE A 24 -8.21 22.20 9.41
C ILE A 24 -7.97 20.94 10.24
N GLN A 25 -9.00 20.47 10.94
CA GLN A 25 -8.93 19.22 11.70
C GLN A 25 -8.67 18.05 10.76
N LYS A 26 -7.54 17.38 10.98
CA LYS A 26 -7.09 16.26 10.16
C LYS A 26 -7.95 15.02 10.44
N VAL A 27 -8.70 14.59 9.43
CA VAL A 27 -9.48 13.34 9.46
C VAL A 27 -8.55 12.14 9.26
N TYR A 28 -8.79 11.08 10.02
CA TYR A 28 -8.10 9.80 9.97
C TYR A 28 -9.07 8.71 9.52
N ILE A 29 -8.59 7.78 8.69
CA ILE A 29 -9.31 6.58 8.26
C ILE A 29 -8.83 5.40 9.13
N CYS A 30 -9.68 4.40 9.34
CA CYS A 30 -9.30 3.19 10.07
C CYS A 30 -8.00 2.56 9.51
N PRO A 31 -7.01 2.22 10.36
CA PRO A 31 -5.76 1.61 9.93
C PRO A 31 -5.85 0.10 9.70
N SER A 32 -7.03 -0.53 9.70
CA SER A 32 -7.17 -1.98 9.53
C SER A 32 -6.70 -2.46 8.15
N LEU A 33 -6.24 -3.71 8.11
CA LEU A 33 -5.91 -4.42 6.87
C LEU A 33 -6.82 -5.66 6.75
N PRO A 34 -7.38 -5.96 5.55
CA PRO A 34 -7.35 -5.16 4.33
C PRO A 34 -8.12 -3.84 4.49
N LYS A 35 -7.67 -2.75 3.83
CA LYS A 35 -8.16 -1.37 4.02
C LYS A 35 -9.62 -1.10 3.64
N MET A 36 -10.38 -2.12 3.26
CA MET A 36 -11.78 -2.04 2.79
C MET A 36 -12.75 -2.78 3.72
N THR A 37 -12.29 -3.40 4.81
CA THR A 37 -13.16 -4.08 5.78
C THR A 37 -13.82 -3.12 6.79
N CYS A 38 -13.39 -1.86 6.82
CA CYS A 38 -13.90 -0.86 7.75
C CYS A 38 -13.99 0.53 7.12
N SER A 39 -15.20 1.08 7.09
CA SER A 39 -15.51 2.41 6.54
C SER A 39 -15.37 3.54 7.56
N TRP A 40 -14.74 3.29 8.71
CA TRP A 40 -14.65 4.31 9.77
C TRP A 40 -13.65 5.41 9.39
N GLU A 41 -14.12 6.65 9.51
CA GLU A 41 -13.33 7.87 9.47
C GLU A 41 -13.70 8.75 10.68
N GLY A 42 -12.73 9.50 11.21
CA GLY A 42 -12.95 10.31 12.41
C GLY A 42 -11.73 11.13 12.83
N GLN A 43 -11.79 11.71 14.01
CA GLN A 43 -10.67 12.48 14.57
C GLN A 43 -9.65 11.55 15.24
N ALA A 44 -8.44 12.06 15.43
CA ALA A 44 -7.35 11.29 16.03
C ALA A 44 -7.67 10.78 17.45
N VAL A 45 -8.48 11.54 18.20
CA VAL A 45 -8.95 11.18 19.54
C VAL A 45 -9.93 10.00 19.55
N ASP A 46 -10.62 9.76 18.44
CA ASP A 46 -11.66 8.73 18.33
C ASP A 46 -11.10 7.39 17.82
N ILE A 47 -9.89 7.36 17.25
CA ILE A 47 -9.25 6.16 16.68
C ILE A 47 -9.19 5.02 17.72
N LEU A 48 -8.73 5.32 18.94
CA LEU A 48 -8.56 4.31 19.98
C LEU A 48 -9.91 3.66 20.34
N LYS A 49 -10.96 4.47 20.51
CA LYS A 49 -12.31 4.02 20.83
C LYS A 49 -12.91 3.19 19.69
N HIS A 50 -12.69 3.61 18.44
CA HIS A 50 -13.11 2.83 17.27
C HIS A 50 -12.41 1.46 17.23
N VAL A 51 -11.09 1.43 17.36
CA VAL A 51 -10.31 0.19 17.26
C VAL A 51 -10.63 -0.78 18.40
N GLN A 52 -10.83 -0.28 19.62
CA GLN A 52 -11.30 -1.07 20.76
C GLN A 52 -12.62 -1.79 20.48
N ASN A 53 -13.54 -1.15 19.74
CA ASN A 53 -14.88 -1.68 19.46
C ASN A 53 -14.94 -2.55 18.19
N SER A 54 -14.17 -2.21 17.15
CA SER A 54 -14.30 -2.82 15.82
C SER A 54 -13.12 -3.71 15.41
N HIS A 55 -11.94 -3.48 16.00
CA HIS A 55 -10.68 -4.13 15.60
C HIS A 55 -9.80 -4.46 16.82
N ARG A 56 -10.40 -5.02 17.88
CA ARG A 56 -9.70 -5.29 19.15
C ARG A 56 -8.43 -6.13 18.96
N SER A 57 -8.40 -7.04 17.99
CA SER A 57 -7.22 -7.86 17.64
C SER A 57 -6.01 -7.07 17.15
N MET A 58 -6.18 -5.82 16.69
CA MET A 58 -5.08 -4.93 16.32
C MET A 58 -4.50 -4.19 17.52
N LEU A 59 -5.19 -4.14 18.65
CA LEU A 59 -4.77 -3.38 19.82
C LEU A 59 -3.75 -4.19 20.63
N LEU A 60 -2.62 -3.56 20.96
CA LEU A 60 -1.61 -4.14 21.84
C LEU A 60 -1.86 -3.73 23.29
N ASP A 61 -1.94 -4.71 24.17
CA ASP A 61 -2.06 -4.49 25.62
C ASP A 61 -0.71 -4.10 26.27
N SER A 62 0.42 -4.29 25.57
CA SER A 62 1.76 -3.97 26.07
C SER A 62 2.73 -3.56 24.96
N GLN A 63 3.85 -2.93 25.34
CA GLN A 63 4.97 -2.59 24.44
C GLN A 63 5.68 -3.83 23.87
N ALA A 64 5.53 -5.00 24.51
CA ALA A 64 6.05 -6.28 24.07
C ALA A 64 4.94 -7.15 23.44
N PHE A 65 5.22 -7.74 22.27
CA PHE A 65 4.26 -8.56 21.53
C PHE A 65 4.94 -9.59 20.61
N LEU A 66 4.25 -10.68 20.31
CA LEU A 66 4.72 -11.72 19.40
C LEU A 66 4.35 -11.42 17.95
N VAL A 67 5.27 -11.65 17.03
CA VAL A 67 5.05 -11.62 15.57
C VAL A 67 5.36 -12.98 14.98
N ASN A 68 4.44 -13.51 14.17
CA ASN A 68 4.63 -14.73 13.41
C ASN A 68 5.44 -14.42 12.15
N ILE A 69 6.62 -15.03 12.02
CA ILE A 69 7.55 -14.80 10.90
C ILE A 69 7.42 -15.84 9.78
N LEU A 70 6.46 -16.76 9.86
CA LEU A 70 6.12 -17.72 8.80
C LEU A 70 5.02 -17.21 7.86
N CYS A 71 4.34 -16.12 8.23
CA CYS A 71 3.27 -15.52 7.43
C CYS A 71 3.82 -14.37 6.58
N ASN A 72 3.83 -14.54 5.25
CA ASN A 72 4.12 -13.46 4.30
C ASN A 72 2.95 -12.48 4.24
N GLY A 73 3.18 -11.17 4.35
CA GLY A 73 2.09 -10.19 4.30
C GLY A 73 2.37 -8.89 5.05
N GLU A 74 1.29 -8.11 5.26
CA GLU A 74 1.30 -6.86 6.01
C GLU A 74 0.26 -6.91 7.14
N GLU A 75 0.68 -6.53 8.34
CA GLU A 75 -0.15 -6.43 9.53
C GLU A 75 0.00 -5.03 10.13
N ASN A 76 -1.11 -4.41 10.54
CA ASN A 76 -1.10 -3.16 11.28
C ASN A 76 -1.55 -3.43 12.72
N ARG A 77 -0.77 -2.97 13.70
CA ARG A 77 -1.13 -2.99 15.13
C ARG A 77 -1.10 -1.59 15.73
N ILE A 78 -1.85 -1.37 16.78
CA ILE A 78 -1.90 -0.10 17.50
C ILE A 78 -1.34 -0.29 18.90
N LEU A 79 -0.37 0.54 19.26
CA LEU A 79 0.24 0.60 20.58
C LEU A 79 -0.20 1.88 21.29
N PRO A 80 -1.06 1.79 22.32
CA PRO A 80 -1.26 2.85 23.29
C PRO A 80 -0.03 2.96 24.20
N SER A 81 0.42 4.18 24.47
CA SER A 81 1.46 4.51 25.43
C SER A 81 1.10 5.80 26.16
N ASP A 82 1.68 5.99 27.34
CA ASP A 82 1.79 7.26 28.08
C ASP A 82 2.17 8.46 27.19
N LYS A 83 3.02 8.24 26.17
CA LYS A 83 3.49 9.25 25.21
C LYS A 83 2.61 9.38 23.96
N GLY A 84 1.59 8.53 23.85
CA GLY A 84 0.50 8.65 22.89
C GLY A 84 0.17 7.39 22.11
N LEU A 85 -0.62 7.56 21.05
CA LEU A 85 -1.10 6.47 20.21
C LEU A 85 -0.18 6.26 19.00
N PHE A 86 0.32 5.05 18.82
CA PHE A 86 1.22 4.69 17.72
C PHE A 86 0.63 3.57 16.84
N LEU A 87 0.82 3.71 15.53
CA LEU A 87 0.58 2.66 14.54
C LEU A 87 1.91 1.93 14.27
N ILE A 88 1.95 0.63 14.54
CA ILE A 88 3.01 -0.27 14.14
C ILE A 88 2.58 -0.94 12.84
N GLN A 89 3.36 -0.73 11.78
CA GLN A 89 3.18 -1.42 10.50
C GLN A 89 4.24 -2.49 10.39
N ILE A 90 3.80 -3.74 10.26
CA ILE A 90 4.64 -4.94 10.19
C ILE A 90 4.54 -5.49 8.76
N LYS A 91 5.67 -5.72 8.11
CA LYS A 91 5.73 -6.31 6.76
C LYS A 91 6.73 -7.46 6.73
N THR A 92 6.25 -8.67 6.54
CA THR A 92 7.07 -9.86 6.35
C THR A 92 7.24 -10.13 4.85
N VAL A 93 8.47 -10.31 4.40
CA VAL A 93 8.83 -10.69 3.01
C VAL A 93 9.70 -11.94 3.05
N LEU A 94 9.06 -13.11 2.99
CA LEU A 94 9.73 -14.41 3.15
C LEU A 94 10.77 -14.69 2.07
N GLU A 95 10.49 -14.34 0.81
CA GLU A 95 11.41 -14.48 -0.33
C GLU A 95 12.78 -13.81 -0.11
N LYS A 96 12.80 -12.78 0.75
CA LYS A 96 14.01 -12.00 1.07
C LYS A 96 14.51 -12.25 2.49
N MET A 97 13.86 -13.13 3.25
CA MET A 97 14.10 -13.36 4.66
C MET A 97 14.14 -12.05 5.47
N LYS A 98 13.20 -11.12 5.20
CA LYS A 98 13.15 -9.81 5.85
C LYS A 98 11.83 -9.54 6.54
N LEU A 99 11.92 -8.97 7.74
CA LEU A 99 10.81 -8.39 8.48
C LEU A 99 11.07 -6.89 8.63
N GLN A 100 10.17 -6.05 8.13
CA GLN A 100 10.27 -4.59 8.20
C GLN A 100 9.20 -4.05 9.14
N ILE A 101 9.59 -3.14 10.03
CA ILE A 101 8.70 -2.54 11.02
C ILE A 101 8.79 -1.02 10.97
N GLN A 102 7.65 -0.36 10.80
CA GLN A 102 7.54 1.09 10.80
C GLN A 102 6.58 1.55 11.89
N LEU A 103 7.10 2.26 12.89
CA LEU A 103 6.27 3.01 13.85
C LEU A 103 5.85 4.35 13.24
N ARG A 104 4.58 4.73 13.41
CA ARG A 104 4.06 6.07 13.10
C ARG A 104 3.26 6.60 14.27
N PHE A 105 3.49 7.85 14.66
CA PHE A 105 2.64 8.54 15.63
C PHE A 105 1.27 8.87 15.01
N LEU A 106 0.18 8.53 15.70
CA LEU A 106 -1.19 8.87 15.30
C LEU A 106 -1.68 10.12 16.01
N ALA A 107 -1.71 10.12 17.35
CA ALA A 107 -1.96 11.30 18.19
C ALA A 107 -1.81 11.04 19.69
N TYR A 108 -1.44 12.10 20.42
CA TYR A 108 -1.91 12.42 21.78
C TYR A 108 -1.62 13.90 22.09
N ARG A 109 -2.13 14.42 23.21
CA ARG A 109 -2.00 15.86 23.56
C ARG A 109 -0.53 16.26 23.72
N ASN A 110 -0.18 17.42 23.14
CA ASN A 110 1.06 18.18 23.36
C ASN A 110 2.41 17.54 22.96
N ALA A 111 2.45 16.31 22.43
CA ALA A 111 3.69 15.71 21.94
C ALA A 111 4.02 16.16 20.51
N ASN A 112 5.22 16.71 20.29
CA ASN A 112 5.71 17.06 18.96
C ASN A 112 6.26 15.79 18.25
N PRO A 113 5.74 15.39 17.07
CA PRO A 113 6.21 14.20 16.36
C PRO A 113 7.73 14.17 16.10
N ASP A 114 8.36 15.33 15.90
CA ASP A 114 9.80 15.45 15.63
C ASP A 114 10.69 15.15 16.86
N GLN A 115 10.08 15.03 18.04
CA GLN A 115 10.77 14.79 19.31
C GLN A 115 10.68 13.34 19.80
N ILE A 116 9.86 12.51 19.16
CA ILE A 116 9.70 11.10 19.55
C ILE A 116 10.68 10.23 18.75
N ARG A 117 11.40 9.36 19.46
CA ARG A 117 12.20 8.28 18.88
C ARG A 117 11.72 6.94 19.44
N TYR A 118 12.03 5.88 18.72
CA TYR A 118 11.75 4.52 19.17
C TYR A 118 12.92 3.60 18.84
N SER A 119 13.07 2.59 19.70
CA SER A 119 13.91 1.44 19.46
C SER A 119 13.12 0.15 19.55
N LEU A 120 13.70 -0.89 18.95
CA LEU A 120 13.10 -2.20 18.85
C LEU A 120 14.09 -3.22 19.40
N GLU A 121 13.73 -3.79 20.54
CA GLU A 121 14.33 -5.02 21.03
C GLU A 121 13.66 -6.21 20.33
N VAL A 122 14.46 -7.11 19.77
CA VAL A 122 14.04 -8.34 19.11
C VAL A 122 14.63 -9.50 19.89
N SER A 123 13.78 -10.24 20.59
CA SER A 123 14.18 -11.38 21.43
C SER A 123 13.71 -12.70 20.83
N CYS A 124 14.60 -13.68 20.80
CA CYS A 124 14.34 -15.04 20.34
C CYS A 124 15.06 -16.04 21.25
N GLY A 125 14.32 -16.65 22.19
CA GLY A 125 14.89 -17.49 23.24
C GLY A 125 15.83 -16.70 24.14
N VAL A 126 17.09 -17.11 24.22
CA VAL A 126 18.15 -16.44 25.01
C VAL A 126 18.85 -15.30 24.25
N PHE A 127 18.57 -15.11 22.96
CA PHE A 127 19.22 -14.10 22.12
C PHE A 127 18.37 -12.84 22.05
N GLY A 128 19.01 -11.67 22.19
CA GLY A 128 18.38 -10.36 22.07
C GLY A 128 19.19 -9.46 21.13
N PHE A 129 18.49 -8.76 20.23
CA PHE A 129 19.05 -7.82 19.27
C PHE A 129 18.35 -6.46 19.40
N THR A 130 19.03 -5.37 19.05
CA THR A 130 18.46 -4.02 19.10
C THR A 130 18.97 -3.16 17.94
N ASN A 131 18.13 -2.23 17.46
CA ASN A 131 18.54 -1.22 16.46
C ASN A 131 19.38 -0.07 17.07
N GLU A 132 19.60 -0.06 18.38
CA GLU A 132 20.42 0.93 19.10
C GLU A 132 21.78 0.33 19.49
N THR A 133 22.85 0.78 18.81
CA THR A 133 24.27 0.55 19.16
C THR A 133 24.61 -0.87 19.62
N CYS A 134 25.02 -1.71 18.68
CA CYS A 134 25.62 -3.01 18.97
C CYS A 134 27.14 -2.93 18.79
N ASP A 135 27.92 -3.38 19.77
CA ASP A 135 29.40 -3.46 19.71
C ASP A 135 29.90 -4.64 18.84
N MET A 136 29.02 -5.26 18.05
CA MET A 136 29.32 -6.37 17.15
C MET A 136 29.49 -5.88 15.72
N GLU A 137 30.43 -6.50 14.97
CA GLU A 137 30.70 -6.15 13.56
C GLU A 137 29.50 -6.38 12.61
N TYR A 138 28.50 -7.15 13.05
CA TYR A 138 27.25 -7.36 12.31
C TYR A 138 26.05 -7.41 13.27
N ASN A 139 24.97 -6.70 12.92
CA ASN A 139 23.73 -6.63 13.69
C ASN A 139 22.54 -6.94 12.76
N PRO A 140 21.73 -7.99 13.03
CA PRO A 140 20.59 -8.34 12.19
C PRO A 140 19.42 -7.36 12.26
N VAL A 141 19.43 -6.41 13.21
CA VAL A 141 18.39 -5.37 13.37
C VAL A 141 18.99 -4.00 13.03
N SER A 142 18.52 -3.38 11.95
CA SER A 142 19.14 -2.19 11.37
C SER A 142 18.13 -1.07 11.06
N ASN A 143 18.59 0.18 11.13
CA ASN A 143 17.78 1.35 10.78
C ASN A 143 17.83 1.62 9.28
N SER A 144 16.69 1.55 8.60
CA SER A 144 16.54 1.87 7.17
C SER A 144 15.86 3.23 6.96
N LYS A 145 15.77 3.68 5.70
CA LYS A 145 14.99 4.89 5.33
C LYS A 145 13.47 4.72 5.55
N ASN A 146 12.98 3.49 5.68
CA ASN A 146 11.55 3.16 5.70
C ASN A 146 11.10 2.51 7.04
N GLY A 147 11.90 2.60 8.10
CA GLY A 147 11.67 1.94 9.39
C GLY A 147 12.83 1.04 9.80
N ILE A 148 12.61 0.15 10.75
CA ILE A 148 13.61 -0.84 11.20
C ILE A 148 13.49 -2.08 10.30
N GLU A 149 14.61 -2.55 9.76
CA GLU A 149 14.71 -3.80 9.01
C GLU A 149 15.38 -4.87 9.87
N ILE A 150 14.77 -6.05 9.92
CA ILE A 150 15.24 -7.25 10.61
C ILE A 150 15.57 -8.31 9.55
N ASP A 151 16.80 -8.81 9.57
CA ASP A 151 17.27 -9.92 8.75
C ASP A 151 16.91 -11.26 9.45
N LEU A 152 15.84 -11.90 8.99
CA LEU A 152 15.38 -13.19 9.50
C LEU A 152 16.34 -14.33 9.14
N GLY A 153 17.10 -14.19 8.05
CA GLY A 153 18.10 -15.17 7.64
C GLY A 153 19.28 -15.17 8.61
N ALA A 154 19.78 -14.00 8.95
CA ALA A 154 20.81 -13.83 9.98
C ALA A 154 20.34 -14.31 11.36
N ILE A 155 19.09 -14.02 11.76
CA ILE A 155 18.55 -14.53 13.04
C ILE A 155 18.45 -16.07 13.03
N GLN A 156 18.03 -16.70 11.93
CA GLN A 156 18.01 -18.17 11.81
C GLN A 156 19.42 -18.79 11.84
N LEU A 157 20.44 -18.11 11.32
CA LEU A 157 21.84 -18.57 11.42
C LEU A 157 22.39 -18.50 12.85
N ILE A 158 21.96 -17.51 13.65
CA ILE A 158 22.43 -17.33 15.03
C ILE A 158 21.68 -18.23 16.02
N VAL A 159 20.36 -18.35 15.88
CA VAL A 159 19.48 -19.01 16.86
C VAL A 159 19.09 -20.43 16.44
N GLY A 160 19.29 -20.80 15.17
CA GLY A 160 18.95 -22.09 14.58
C GLY A 160 17.68 -22.06 13.72
N HIS A 161 17.50 -23.11 12.91
CA HIS A 161 16.30 -23.28 12.08
C HIS A 161 15.07 -23.64 12.92
N GLY A 162 13.87 -23.27 12.45
CA GLY A 162 12.59 -23.61 13.08
C GLY A 162 11.91 -22.48 13.87
N ILE A 163 12.47 -21.27 13.87
CA ILE A 163 11.86 -20.09 14.50
C ILE A 163 10.55 -19.74 13.78
N SER A 164 9.42 -19.82 14.51
CA SER A 164 8.09 -19.45 14.00
C SER A 164 7.64 -18.06 14.45
N THR A 165 8.12 -17.59 15.60
CA THR A 165 7.74 -16.30 16.19
C THR A 165 8.95 -15.54 16.73
N LEU A 166 8.86 -14.20 16.73
CA LEU A 166 9.79 -13.30 17.42
C LEU A 166 9.03 -12.53 18.51
N LEU A 167 9.66 -12.36 19.67
CA LEU A 167 9.19 -11.42 20.69
C LEU A 167 9.79 -10.05 20.40
N LEU A 168 8.92 -9.08 20.11
CA LEU A 168 9.31 -7.71 19.82
C LEU A 168 8.92 -6.80 20.97
N LYS A 169 9.81 -5.90 21.38
CA LYS A 169 9.52 -4.86 22.36
C LYS A 169 9.88 -3.49 21.80
N VAL A 170 8.87 -2.61 21.69
CA VAL A 170 9.00 -1.26 21.15
C VAL A 170 9.17 -0.27 22.30
N ASN A 171 10.40 0.22 22.50
CA ASN A 171 10.67 1.27 23.47
C ASN A 171 10.43 2.64 22.82
N VAL A 172 9.61 3.50 23.43
CA VAL A 172 9.34 4.86 22.94
C VAL A 172 9.89 5.90 23.92
N TYR A 173 10.70 6.84 23.42
CA TYR A 173 11.37 7.85 24.25
C TYR A 173 11.45 9.23 23.58
N GLU A 174 11.60 10.26 24.40
CA GLU A 174 11.68 11.66 23.98
C GLU A 174 13.13 12.10 23.74
N ASN A 175 13.34 12.99 22.77
CA ASN A 175 14.67 13.43 22.36
C ASN A 175 15.25 14.53 23.28
N ILE A 176 15.72 14.12 24.45
CA ILE A 176 16.30 15.00 25.51
C ILE A 176 17.44 15.90 24.99
N LYS A 177 18.13 15.52 23.88
CA LYS A 177 19.21 16.32 23.29
C LYS A 177 18.77 17.68 22.72
N GLN A 178 17.47 17.93 22.50
CA GLN A 178 16.98 19.28 22.15
C GLN A 178 16.65 20.14 23.37
N LEU A 179 16.21 19.56 24.49
CA LEU A 179 15.89 20.30 25.72
C LEU A 179 17.13 21.04 26.26
N ILE A 180 18.29 20.38 26.25
CA ILE A 180 19.57 20.97 26.71
C ILE A 180 19.99 22.20 25.87
N LYS A 181 19.60 22.28 24.59
CA LYS A 181 19.89 23.45 23.73
C LYS A 181 18.93 24.62 23.93
N LEU A 182 17.78 24.40 24.56
CA LEU A 182 16.79 25.42 24.88
C LEU A 182 17.00 25.96 26.31
N THR A 183 17.35 25.10 27.27
CA THR A 183 17.68 25.53 28.64
C THR A 183 19.01 26.28 28.74
N SER A 184 20.00 26.01 27.87
CA SER A 184 21.27 26.75 27.85
C SER A 184 21.19 28.20 27.36
N ARG A 185 19.98 28.76 27.19
CA ARG A 185 19.74 30.14 26.72
C ARG A 185 18.84 30.97 27.63
N SER A 186 18.36 30.40 28.73
CA SER A 186 17.53 31.09 29.71
C SER A 186 17.76 30.53 31.12
N GLU A 187 18.87 30.93 31.75
CA GLU A 187 18.91 31.39 33.15
C GLU A 187 20.35 31.69 33.60
N SER A 188 20.67 32.98 33.66
CA SER A 188 21.89 33.50 34.28
C SER A 188 21.54 34.31 35.52
N VAL A 189 20.88 33.70 36.51
CA VAL A 189 20.57 34.33 37.81
C VAL A 189 20.86 33.38 38.99
N ARG A 190 22.10 33.46 39.48
CA ARG A 190 22.51 33.53 40.90
C ARG A 190 21.76 32.72 41.98
N LEU A 191 22.57 31.92 42.70
CA LEU A 191 22.60 31.74 44.18
C LEU A 191 21.38 31.00 44.82
N SER A 192 21.53 30.14 45.83
CA SER A 192 22.70 29.79 46.67
C SER A 192 22.45 28.52 47.51
N CYS A 193 23.53 27.85 47.93
CA CYS A 193 23.63 26.98 49.13
C CYS A 193 22.82 25.67 49.14
N LYS A 194 23.21 24.62 49.86
CA LYS A 194 24.50 24.16 50.46
C LYS A 194 24.31 22.67 50.81
N SER A 195 25.42 21.94 50.92
CA SER A 195 25.75 20.73 51.73
C SER A 195 24.64 19.86 52.39
N GLU A 196 24.85 18.58 52.75
CA GLU A 196 26.08 17.83 53.12
C GLU A 196 25.88 16.31 52.87
N ASN A 197 26.85 15.48 53.29
CA ASN A 197 26.79 14.00 53.30
C ASN A 197 25.70 13.48 54.30
N GLU A 198 25.34 12.20 54.43
CA GLU A 198 26.10 11.02 54.91
C GLU A 198 25.25 9.74 54.58
N ASN A 199 25.81 8.66 54.02
CA ASN A 199 26.48 7.50 54.66
C ASN A 199 25.56 6.54 55.46
N GLU A 200 25.79 5.23 55.25
CA GLU A 200 25.39 4.07 56.11
C GLU A 200 23.88 3.74 56.22
N SER A 201 23.44 2.50 56.48
CA SER A 201 24.03 1.15 56.31
C SER A 201 22.88 0.10 56.26
N CYS A 202 23.20 -1.20 56.19
CA CYS A 202 22.25 -2.30 55.97
C CYS A 202 21.94 -3.08 57.26
N SER A 203 20.66 -3.35 57.58
CA SER A 203 20.22 -4.58 58.28
C SER A 203 18.68 -4.77 58.32
N ASP A 204 18.29 -6.01 58.66
CA ASP A 204 17.06 -6.44 59.35
C ASP A 204 15.70 -6.61 58.61
N TYR A 205 15.43 -7.88 58.26
CA TYR A 205 14.13 -8.56 58.39
C TYR A 205 13.74 -8.65 59.90
N PRO A 206 12.45 -8.81 60.32
CA PRO A 206 11.70 -10.06 60.05
C PRO A 206 10.14 -10.06 60.04
N SER A 207 9.56 -11.11 59.44
CA SER A 207 8.26 -11.76 59.78
C SER A 207 6.96 -10.92 59.65
N SER A 208 5.72 -11.43 59.53
CA SER A 208 5.08 -12.77 59.61
C SER A 208 3.82 -12.78 58.67
N GLN A 209 2.98 -13.81 58.45
CA GLN A 209 2.87 -15.28 58.66
C GLN A 209 1.85 -15.78 57.57
N ALA A 210 2.06 -16.90 56.86
CA ALA A 210 1.64 -18.29 57.17
C ALA A 210 0.12 -18.47 57.45
N TYR A 211 -0.62 -19.33 56.73
CA TYR A 211 -0.57 -20.80 56.90
C TYR A 211 -1.22 -21.63 55.73
N TYR A 212 -0.54 -22.71 55.26
CA TYR A 212 -0.96 -24.11 54.93
C TYR A 212 -2.22 -24.38 54.04
N ASP A 213 -2.37 -25.43 53.20
CA ASP A 213 -1.66 -26.71 52.85
C ASP A 213 -1.89 -27.06 51.33
N CYS A 214 -1.04 -27.77 50.57
CA CYS A 214 -0.80 -29.24 50.48
C CYS A 214 -2.06 -30.11 50.14
N GLU A 215 -2.04 -31.16 49.31
CA GLU A 215 -1.03 -31.76 48.40
C GLU A 215 -1.69 -32.78 47.41
N ASN A 216 -1.00 -33.16 46.32
CA ASN A 216 -1.01 -34.44 45.57
C ASN A 216 -2.31 -35.23 45.17
N SER A 217 -2.40 -35.60 43.88
CA SER A 217 -2.41 -37.01 43.41
C SER A 217 -2.33 -37.12 41.87
N GLN A 218 -1.87 -38.28 41.38
CA GLN A 218 -1.56 -38.60 39.98
C GLN A 218 -2.40 -39.76 39.43
N ASP A 219 -2.44 -39.87 38.09
CA ASP A 219 -2.61 -41.05 37.23
C ASP A 219 -3.83 -41.99 37.42
N GLU A 220 -4.60 -42.20 36.33
CA GLU A 220 -4.55 -43.46 35.55
C GLU A 220 -5.38 -43.39 34.24
N ILE A 221 -5.28 -44.44 33.42
CA ILE A 221 -5.68 -44.55 31.99
C ILE A 221 -6.93 -45.44 31.86
N ASP A 222 -7.77 -45.27 30.82
CA ASP A 222 -8.35 -46.44 30.12
C ASP A 222 -8.99 -46.15 28.74
N ASP A 223 -9.04 -47.20 27.91
CA ASP A 223 -9.45 -47.24 26.49
C ASP A 223 -10.98 -47.26 26.24
N ALA A 224 -11.41 -46.81 25.04
CA ALA A 224 -12.53 -47.44 24.32
C ALA A 224 -12.56 -47.12 22.81
N GLN A 225 -12.75 -48.15 21.98
CA GLN A 225 -13.10 -48.06 20.56
C GLN A 225 -14.60 -47.69 20.39
N THR A 226 -15.03 -47.27 19.18
CA THR A 226 -16.22 -47.83 18.44
C THR A 226 -16.43 -47.10 17.09
N SER A 227 -17.24 -47.71 16.22
CA SER A 227 -17.22 -47.70 14.75
C SER A 227 -18.13 -46.71 14.00
N LEU A 228 -17.81 -46.60 12.70
CA LEU A 228 -18.63 -46.10 11.57
C LEU A 228 -20.13 -46.49 11.63
N THR A 229 -20.99 -45.56 11.21
CA THR A 229 -22.28 -45.85 10.54
C THR A 229 -22.49 -44.92 9.33
N GLN A 230 -23.11 -45.44 8.28
CA GLN A 230 -23.60 -44.69 7.13
C GLN A 230 -25.09 -44.40 7.33
N GLU A 231 -25.55 -43.19 7.04
CA GLU A 231 -26.99 -42.92 6.86
C GLU A 231 -27.26 -42.36 5.45
N THR A 232 -28.10 -43.08 4.72
CA THR A 232 -28.54 -42.77 3.36
C THR A 232 -29.75 -41.84 3.38
N TYR A 233 -29.68 -40.71 2.67
CA TYR A 233 -30.85 -39.87 2.41
C TYR A 233 -31.33 -40.00 0.97
N SER A 234 -32.61 -40.35 0.80
CA SER A 234 -33.27 -40.51 -0.48
C SER A 234 -33.45 -39.16 -1.20
N ILE A 235 -33.02 -39.07 -2.46
CA ILE A 235 -33.27 -37.92 -3.31
C ILE A 235 -34.57 -38.16 -4.10
N ASN A 236 -35.52 -37.21 -4.01
CA ASN A 236 -36.74 -37.24 -4.80
C ASN A 236 -36.43 -37.02 -6.29
N SER A 237 -37.12 -37.77 -7.13
CA SER A 237 -37.16 -37.54 -8.57
C SER A 237 -37.90 -36.23 -8.88
N PHE A 238 -37.15 -35.16 -9.18
CA PHE A 238 -37.69 -33.91 -9.70
C PHE A 238 -36.83 -33.40 -10.86
N GLU A 239 -37.40 -33.51 -12.06
CA GLU A 239 -37.15 -32.76 -13.30
C GLU A 239 -35.68 -32.52 -13.74
N LEU A 240 -35.26 -33.33 -14.73
CA LEU A 240 -33.93 -33.27 -15.37
C LEU A 240 -33.76 -32.12 -16.39
N GLU A 241 -34.81 -31.36 -16.71
CA GLU A 241 -34.81 -30.38 -17.81
C GLU A 241 -34.19 -29.01 -17.42
N ASP A 242 -34.15 -28.66 -16.14
CA ASP A 242 -33.57 -27.38 -15.68
C ASP A 242 -32.04 -27.42 -15.54
N ILE A 243 -31.43 -28.62 -15.44
CA ILE A 243 -29.97 -28.77 -15.33
C ILE A 243 -29.28 -28.36 -16.64
N ASP A 244 -29.78 -28.82 -17.79
CA ASP A 244 -29.16 -28.52 -19.09
C ASP A 244 -29.11 -27.01 -19.39
N ARG A 245 -30.15 -26.24 -19.00
CA ARG A 245 -30.19 -24.78 -19.17
C ARG A 245 -29.21 -24.01 -18.27
N VAL A 246 -28.88 -24.55 -17.10
CA VAL A 246 -27.85 -23.97 -16.22
C VAL A 246 -26.46 -24.34 -16.77
N CYS A 247 -26.27 -25.59 -17.20
CA CYS A 247 -25.03 -26.08 -17.78
C CYS A 247 -24.64 -25.38 -19.09
N GLU A 248 -25.57 -25.11 -20.01
CA GLU A 248 -25.26 -24.36 -21.25
C GLU A 248 -24.73 -22.95 -20.97
N ASN A 249 -25.29 -22.26 -19.95
CA ASN A 249 -24.85 -20.91 -19.59
C ASN A 249 -23.47 -20.92 -18.91
N GLU A 250 -23.19 -21.83 -17.97
CA GLU A 250 -21.86 -21.92 -17.35
C GLU A 250 -20.77 -22.38 -18.34
N TYR A 251 -21.08 -23.33 -19.22
CA TYR A 251 -20.15 -23.81 -20.23
C TYR A 251 -19.80 -22.70 -21.25
N SER A 252 -20.78 -21.94 -21.70
CA SER A 252 -20.58 -20.80 -22.62
C SER A 252 -19.77 -19.67 -21.99
N VAL A 253 -19.90 -19.41 -20.68
CA VAL A 253 -19.15 -18.36 -19.99
C VAL A 253 -17.68 -18.76 -19.77
N ASN A 254 -17.42 -20.01 -19.41
CA ASN A 254 -16.05 -20.52 -19.25
C ASN A 254 -15.28 -20.60 -20.58
N MET A 255 -15.95 -20.92 -21.69
CA MET A 255 -15.30 -21.00 -23.02
C MET A 255 -14.67 -19.68 -23.48
N MET A 256 -15.16 -18.55 -22.94
CA MET A 256 -14.69 -17.20 -23.27
C MET A 256 -13.64 -16.63 -22.31
N GLN A 257 -13.16 -17.39 -21.31
CA GLN A 257 -12.13 -16.91 -20.38
C GLN A 257 -10.70 -17.17 -20.88
N CYS A 258 -9.81 -16.20 -20.67
CA CYS A 258 -8.41 -16.30 -21.03
C CYS A 258 -7.66 -17.30 -20.13
N ALA A 259 -7.07 -18.35 -20.70
CA ALA A 259 -6.31 -19.37 -19.97
C ALA A 259 -5.17 -18.81 -19.07
N ASN A 260 -4.71 -17.58 -19.30
CA ASN A 260 -3.65 -16.94 -18.52
C ASN A 260 -4.14 -15.94 -17.46
N CYS A 261 -5.27 -15.25 -17.67
CA CYS A 261 -5.72 -14.17 -16.78
C CYS A 261 -7.19 -14.23 -16.37
N GLN A 262 -7.93 -15.24 -16.82
CA GLN A 262 -9.37 -15.47 -16.62
C GLN A 262 -10.33 -14.33 -17.05
N CYS A 263 -9.82 -13.18 -17.48
CA CYS A 263 -10.63 -12.15 -18.13
C CYS A 263 -11.29 -12.67 -19.42
N THR A 264 -12.51 -12.19 -19.69
CA THR A 264 -13.24 -12.45 -20.94
C THR A 264 -12.42 -12.05 -22.16
N MET A 265 -12.38 -12.93 -23.17
CA MET A 265 -11.57 -12.76 -24.38
C MET A 265 -12.30 -11.99 -25.47
N VAL A 266 -11.66 -10.95 -26.01
CA VAL A 266 -12.17 -10.14 -27.12
C VAL A 266 -11.20 -10.12 -28.32
N PRO A 267 -11.69 -10.14 -29.58
CA PRO A 267 -10.85 -10.35 -30.77
C PRO A 267 -9.74 -9.29 -30.94
N PRO A 268 -8.45 -9.61 -31.04
CA PRO A 268 -7.93 -10.94 -31.38
C PRO A 268 -7.72 -11.90 -30.20
N ILE A 269 -8.01 -13.18 -30.46
CA ILE A 269 -7.85 -14.29 -29.51
C ILE A 269 -6.77 -15.21 -30.07
N HIS A 270 -5.74 -15.51 -29.28
CA HIS A 270 -4.59 -16.32 -29.72
C HIS A 270 -4.68 -17.72 -29.16
N ILE A 271 -3.99 -18.68 -29.79
CA ILE A 271 -3.94 -20.08 -29.36
C ILE A 271 -2.50 -20.51 -29.11
N CYS A 272 -2.27 -21.24 -28.02
CA CYS A 272 -1.02 -21.99 -27.87
C CYS A 272 -1.04 -23.27 -28.75
N PRO A 273 0.11 -23.93 -28.99
CA PRO A 273 0.18 -25.14 -29.81
C PRO A 273 -0.72 -26.31 -29.35
N ASN A 274 -1.15 -26.31 -28.08
CA ASN A 274 -2.02 -27.34 -27.50
C ASN A 274 -3.52 -26.93 -27.47
N GLY A 275 -3.92 -25.83 -28.12
CA GLY A 275 -5.34 -25.47 -28.27
C GLY A 275 -5.91 -24.51 -27.21
N HIS A 276 -5.16 -24.13 -26.18
CA HIS A 276 -5.64 -23.20 -25.15
C HIS A 276 -5.71 -21.76 -25.67
N ASN A 277 -6.84 -21.09 -25.45
CA ASN A 277 -7.12 -19.74 -25.92
C ASN A 277 -6.67 -18.68 -24.90
N VAL A 278 -6.10 -17.58 -25.40
CA VAL A 278 -5.64 -16.45 -24.59
C VAL A 278 -6.01 -15.11 -25.22
N CYS A 279 -6.26 -14.11 -24.39
CA CYS A 279 -6.55 -12.75 -24.84
C CYS A 279 -5.31 -12.06 -25.42
N TYR A 280 -5.52 -11.01 -26.24
CA TYR A 280 -4.46 -10.19 -26.82
C TYR A 280 -3.40 -9.72 -25.82
N ASN A 281 -3.77 -9.40 -24.58
CA ASN A 281 -2.86 -8.91 -23.55
C ASN A 281 -1.91 -9.98 -23.00
N CYS A 282 -2.28 -11.26 -23.09
CA CYS A 282 -1.49 -12.40 -22.65
C CYS A 282 -0.66 -13.05 -23.78
N ARG A 283 -0.83 -12.62 -25.04
CA ARG A 283 -0.25 -13.30 -26.22
C ARG A 283 1.29 -13.40 -26.21
N ASN A 284 1.98 -12.44 -25.59
CA ASN A 284 3.44 -12.40 -25.53
C ASN A 284 3.94 -13.15 -24.28
N GLY A 285 3.78 -14.47 -24.23
CA GLY A 285 4.19 -15.26 -23.08
C GLY A 285 3.92 -16.75 -23.22
N ILE A 286 3.90 -17.43 -22.08
CA ILE A 286 3.70 -18.87 -21.97
C ILE A 286 2.26 -19.14 -21.53
N CYS A 287 1.64 -20.21 -22.04
CA CYS A 287 0.33 -20.66 -21.59
C CYS A 287 0.38 -21.22 -20.16
N ASN A 288 -0.44 -20.71 -19.24
CA ASN A 288 -0.44 -21.13 -17.83
C ASN A 288 -0.94 -22.57 -17.61
N ILE A 289 -1.63 -23.18 -18.58
CA ILE A 289 -2.18 -24.55 -18.48
C ILE A 289 -1.18 -25.61 -18.97
N CYS A 290 -0.46 -25.35 -20.07
CA CYS A 290 0.41 -26.35 -20.72
C CYS A 290 1.88 -25.96 -20.85
N HIS A 291 2.25 -24.78 -20.35
CA HIS A 291 3.62 -24.24 -20.35
C HIS A 291 4.32 -24.20 -21.73
N LYS A 292 3.53 -24.06 -22.81
CA LYS A 292 4.03 -23.80 -24.17
C LYS A 292 3.94 -22.31 -24.48
N ASP A 293 4.91 -21.81 -25.25
CA ASP A 293 4.89 -20.46 -25.81
C ASP A 293 3.61 -20.25 -26.62
N ILE A 294 2.99 -19.10 -26.44
CA ILE A 294 1.85 -18.68 -27.23
C ILE A 294 2.35 -18.22 -28.60
N THR A 295 1.64 -18.62 -29.64
CA THR A 295 2.00 -18.27 -31.03
C THR A 295 1.14 -17.12 -31.55
N GLU A 296 1.54 -16.51 -32.65
CA GLU A 296 0.74 -15.52 -33.39
C GLU A 296 -0.50 -16.14 -34.08
N VAL A 297 -0.74 -17.45 -33.93
CA VAL A 297 -1.95 -18.13 -34.46
C VAL A 297 -3.18 -17.69 -33.69
N ARG A 298 -4.24 -17.31 -34.41
CA ARG A 298 -5.48 -16.77 -33.85
C ARG A 298 -6.68 -17.69 -34.02
N ASN A 299 -7.56 -17.74 -33.03
CA ASN A 299 -8.80 -18.49 -33.09
C ASN A 299 -9.90 -17.67 -33.78
N MET A 300 -9.88 -17.63 -35.12
CA MET A 300 -10.87 -16.87 -35.90
C MET A 300 -12.32 -17.30 -35.60
N GLY A 301 -12.59 -18.58 -35.34
CA GLY A 301 -13.92 -19.07 -34.98
C GLY A 301 -14.41 -18.56 -33.62
N LEU A 302 -13.54 -18.61 -32.59
CA LEU A 302 -13.86 -18.06 -31.28
C LEU A 302 -13.89 -16.52 -31.30
N GLU A 303 -13.14 -15.87 -32.20
CA GLU A 303 -13.28 -14.44 -32.45
C GLU A 303 -14.64 -14.09 -33.06
N ASP A 304 -15.16 -14.88 -34.01
CA ASP A 304 -16.47 -14.65 -34.61
C ASP A 304 -17.60 -14.92 -33.60
N TYR A 305 -17.48 -15.94 -32.76
CA TYR A 305 -18.39 -16.17 -31.64
C TYR A 305 -18.34 -15.02 -30.61
N SER A 306 -17.15 -14.56 -30.22
CA SER A 306 -16.97 -13.41 -29.32
C SER A 306 -17.67 -12.14 -29.84
N LYS A 307 -17.80 -11.94 -31.16
CA LYS A 307 -18.49 -10.78 -31.75
C LYS A 307 -20.01 -10.80 -31.55
N THR A 308 -20.64 -11.96 -31.33
CA THR A 308 -22.09 -12.06 -31.08
C THR A 308 -22.45 -11.82 -29.61
N LEU A 309 -21.48 -11.92 -28.71
CA LEU A 309 -21.65 -11.75 -27.27
C LEU A 309 -21.50 -10.28 -26.82
N LYS A 310 -22.10 -9.98 -25.67
CA LYS A 310 -21.75 -8.80 -24.87
C LYS A 310 -20.69 -9.19 -23.84
N HIS A 311 -19.78 -8.27 -23.54
CA HIS A 311 -18.61 -8.49 -22.70
C HIS A 311 -18.68 -7.58 -21.48
N PRO A 312 -18.57 -8.12 -20.25
CA PRO A 312 -18.37 -7.29 -19.06
C PRO A 312 -17.00 -6.62 -19.12
N CYS A 313 -16.87 -5.45 -18.50
CA CYS A 313 -15.59 -4.77 -18.36
C CYS A 313 -14.60 -5.62 -17.55
N ARG A 314 -13.32 -5.69 -17.97
CA ARG A 314 -12.26 -6.32 -17.15
C ARG A 314 -12.08 -5.71 -15.74
N TYR A 315 -12.67 -4.55 -15.48
CA TYR A 315 -12.70 -3.88 -14.18
C TYR A 315 -13.99 -4.11 -13.39
N GLU A 316 -14.82 -5.09 -13.80
CA GLU A 316 -16.01 -5.54 -13.06
C GLU A 316 -15.69 -5.95 -11.61
N PRO A 317 -14.61 -6.70 -11.29
CA PRO A 317 -14.25 -7.01 -9.91
C PRO A 317 -13.85 -5.79 -9.06
N GLN A 318 -13.57 -4.65 -9.71
CA GLN A 318 -13.30 -3.37 -9.04
C GLN A 318 -14.58 -2.52 -8.88
N GLY A 319 -15.72 -2.97 -9.42
CA GLY A 319 -17.04 -2.35 -9.31
C GLY A 319 -17.59 -1.78 -10.63
N CYS A 320 -17.01 -2.10 -11.79
CA CYS A 320 -17.50 -1.59 -13.08
C CYS A 320 -18.64 -2.46 -13.64
N ALA A 321 -19.88 -1.99 -13.56
CA ALA A 321 -21.06 -2.69 -14.08
C ALA A 321 -21.28 -2.56 -15.60
N GLU A 322 -20.32 -2.01 -16.35
CA GLU A 322 -20.47 -1.78 -17.79
C GLU A 322 -20.29 -3.07 -18.60
N VAL A 323 -21.25 -3.31 -19.51
CA VAL A 323 -21.32 -4.50 -20.36
C VAL A 323 -21.58 -4.07 -21.80
N CYS A 324 -20.55 -4.16 -22.66
CA CYS A 324 -20.57 -3.58 -24.02
C CYS A 324 -20.38 -4.64 -25.10
N ASN A 325 -20.61 -4.28 -26.38
CA ASN A 325 -20.19 -5.15 -27.49
C ASN A 325 -18.66 -5.12 -27.68
N TYR A 326 -18.12 -6.06 -28.45
CA TYR A 326 -16.67 -6.22 -28.63
C TYR A 326 -15.93 -4.99 -29.20
N LYS A 327 -16.62 -4.07 -29.91
CA LYS A 327 -16.04 -2.83 -30.46
C LYS A 327 -15.96 -1.72 -29.42
N GLU A 328 -16.98 -1.64 -28.55
CA GLU A 328 -17.11 -0.63 -27.51
C GLU A 328 -16.31 -0.97 -26.27
N ILE A 329 -16.28 -2.25 -25.86
CA ILE A 329 -15.68 -2.67 -24.59
C ILE A 329 -14.22 -2.24 -24.47
N ARG A 330 -13.44 -2.27 -25.56
CA ARG A 330 -12.08 -1.74 -25.57
C ARG A 330 -11.99 -0.24 -25.33
N LYS A 331 -12.87 0.54 -25.96
CA LYS A 331 -12.91 1.99 -25.75
C LYS A 331 -13.31 2.32 -24.32
N HIS A 332 -14.27 1.55 -23.78
CA HIS A 332 -14.65 1.62 -22.39
C HIS A 332 -13.46 1.32 -21.46
N GLU A 333 -12.79 0.17 -21.58
CA GLU A 333 -11.67 -0.21 -20.71
C GLU A 333 -10.50 0.80 -20.76
N LEU A 334 -10.21 1.32 -21.95
CA LEU A 334 -9.23 2.40 -22.17
C LEU A 334 -9.58 3.71 -21.46
N GLN A 335 -10.83 3.91 -21.00
CA GLN A 335 -11.29 5.13 -20.33
C GLN A 335 -11.97 4.88 -18.98
N CYS A 336 -12.14 3.61 -18.59
CA CYS A 336 -12.85 3.18 -17.39
C CYS A 336 -12.27 3.84 -16.13
N CYS A 337 -13.15 4.40 -15.29
CA CYS A 337 -12.78 5.06 -14.03
C CYS A 337 -12.41 4.07 -12.91
N TYR A 338 -12.74 2.79 -13.07
CA TYR A 338 -12.41 1.71 -12.14
C TYR A 338 -11.01 1.11 -12.36
N CYS A 339 -10.26 1.59 -13.36
CA CYS A 339 -8.89 1.16 -13.56
C CYS A 339 -8.00 1.56 -12.36
N MET A 340 -7.08 0.67 -12.00
CA MET A 340 -6.13 0.91 -10.92
C MET A 340 -4.92 1.73 -11.39
N TYR A 341 -4.37 2.50 -10.46
CA TYR A 341 -3.17 3.29 -10.61
C TYR A 341 -2.16 2.89 -9.53
N LYS A 342 -0.91 2.69 -9.95
CA LYS A 342 0.21 2.33 -9.09
C LYS A 342 1.04 3.55 -8.71
N CYS A 343 1.41 3.67 -7.45
CA CYS A 343 2.33 4.69 -6.98
C CYS A 343 3.77 4.37 -7.41
N GLU A 344 4.50 5.36 -7.92
CA GLU A 344 5.93 5.22 -8.27
C GLU A 344 6.87 5.52 -7.08
N LEU A 345 6.31 5.97 -5.94
CA LEU A 345 7.04 6.33 -4.73
C LEU A 345 6.92 5.26 -3.62
N CYS A 346 5.96 4.33 -3.73
CA CYS A 346 5.78 3.21 -2.81
C CYS A 346 4.97 2.08 -3.49
N ILE A 347 4.53 1.08 -2.72
CA ILE A 347 3.78 -0.08 -3.23
C ILE A 347 2.27 0.14 -3.41
N PHE A 348 1.75 1.34 -3.13
CA PHE A 348 0.30 1.59 -3.16
C PHE A 348 -0.28 1.44 -4.57
N GLU A 349 -1.42 0.77 -4.66
CA GLU A 349 -2.25 0.68 -5.85
C GLU A 349 -3.72 0.93 -5.47
N GLY A 350 -4.46 1.69 -6.29
CA GLY A 350 -5.85 2.07 -6.00
C GLY A 350 -6.50 2.85 -7.14
N LYS A 351 -7.78 3.22 -7.00
CA LYS A 351 -8.49 3.99 -8.03
C LYS A 351 -7.97 5.43 -8.10
N LEU A 352 -8.35 6.17 -9.14
CA LEU A 352 -7.89 7.54 -9.37
C LEU A 352 -8.13 8.49 -8.17
N HIS A 353 -9.27 8.33 -7.47
CA HIS A 353 -9.55 9.07 -6.25
C HIS A 353 -8.59 8.68 -5.12
N ASP A 354 -8.49 7.37 -4.85
CA ASP A 354 -7.71 6.80 -3.75
C ASP A 354 -6.23 7.16 -3.86
N ILE A 355 -5.65 7.07 -5.07
CA ILE A 355 -4.26 7.45 -5.31
C ILE A 355 -4.05 8.98 -5.15
N GLY A 356 -5.05 9.79 -5.51
CA GLY A 356 -5.03 11.23 -5.31
C GLY A 356 -5.13 11.66 -3.85
N THR A 357 -5.81 10.88 -3.01
CA THR A 357 -5.82 11.04 -1.55
C THR A 357 -4.52 10.51 -0.93
N HIS A 358 -4.03 9.36 -1.40
CA HIS A 358 -2.77 8.74 -1.00
C HIS A 358 -1.58 9.70 -1.14
N PHE A 359 -1.41 10.40 -2.28
CA PHE A 359 -0.29 11.33 -2.42
C PHE A 359 -0.33 12.49 -1.41
N ARG A 360 -1.52 13.02 -1.09
CA ARG A 360 -1.68 14.12 -0.12
C ARG A 360 -1.34 13.69 1.31
N ILE A 361 -1.56 12.42 1.65
CA ILE A 361 -1.37 11.88 3.01
C ILE A 361 0.01 11.24 3.20
N VAL A 362 0.45 10.41 2.25
CA VAL A 362 1.66 9.59 2.35
C VAL A 362 2.88 10.27 1.72
N HIS A 363 2.67 11.13 0.73
CA HIS A 363 3.73 11.84 0.02
C HIS A 363 3.54 13.37 0.02
N PRO A 364 3.20 14.02 1.16
CA PRO A 364 2.78 15.44 1.22
C PRO A 364 3.83 16.44 0.72
N SER A 365 5.12 16.08 0.77
CA SER A 365 6.22 16.89 0.25
C SER A 365 6.31 16.89 -1.29
N THR A 366 5.58 16.02 -1.97
CA THR A 366 5.58 15.91 -3.43
C THR A 366 4.62 16.92 -4.01
N LYS A 367 5.10 17.75 -4.95
CA LYS A 367 4.25 18.72 -5.64
C LYS A 367 3.27 18.00 -6.55
N ILE A 368 2.00 18.38 -6.49
CA ILE A 368 0.93 17.86 -7.34
C ILE A 368 0.42 19.01 -8.21
N TYR A 369 0.31 18.77 -9.51
CA TYR A 369 -0.31 19.66 -10.49
C TYR A 369 -1.57 19.01 -11.06
N ASP A 370 -2.62 19.80 -11.27
CA ASP A 370 -3.89 19.39 -11.89
C ASP A 370 -3.91 19.62 -13.41
N THR A 371 -3.13 20.58 -13.90
CA THR A 371 -2.90 20.83 -15.33
C THR A 371 -1.90 19.84 -15.95
N MET A 372 -2.22 19.34 -17.13
CA MET A 372 -1.30 18.58 -17.99
C MET A 372 -0.43 19.47 -18.89
N SER A 373 -0.64 20.79 -18.92
CA SER A 373 -0.02 21.72 -19.88
C SER A 373 0.75 22.84 -19.16
N GLY A 374 1.89 23.23 -19.73
CA GLY A 374 2.72 24.34 -19.23
C GLY A 374 3.47 24.10 -17.91
N VAL A 375 3.55 22.86 -17.41
CA VAL A 375 4.18 22.56 -16.11
C VAL A 375 5.70 22.66 -16.21
N TYR A 376 6.34 23.55 -15.45
CA TYR A 376 7.80 23.74 -15.49
C TYR A 376 8.58 22.46 -15.15
N PHE A 377 9.37 21.96 -16.10
CA PHE A 377 10.09 20.69 -15.99
C PHE A 377 11.61 20.90 -15.99
N ARG A 378 12.07 21.61 -14.96
CA ARG A 378 13.46 22.09 -14.78
C ARG A 378 14.37 20.99 -14.23
N LYS A 379 15.70 21.18 -14.31
CA LYS A 379 16.69 20.33 -13.61
C LYS A 379 16.33 20.20 -12.12
N GLY A 380 16.28 18.96 -11.62
CA GLY A 380 15.91 18.64 -10.24
C GLY A 380 14.41 18.57 -9.97
N SER A 381 13.55 18.58 -11.00
CA SER A 381 12.11 18.41 -10.82
C SER A 381 11.77 16.99 -10.39
N ASN A 382 10.89 16.91 -9.39
CA ASN A 382 10.21 15.70 -8.93
C ASN A 382 8.80 16.13 -8.51
N PHE A 383 7.79 15.76 -9.30
CA PHE A 383 6.38 16.13 -9.08
C PHE A 383 5.43 15.12 -9.72
N ILE A 384 4.15 15.25 -9.39
CA ILE A 384 3.07 14.46 -9.94
C ILE A 384 2.14 15.39 -10.73
N ILE A 385 1.66 14.93 -11.88
CA ILE A 385 0.45 15.49 -12.52
C ILE A 385 -0.68 14.51 -12.24
N LEU A 386 -1.79 15.00 -11.69
CA LEU A 386 -2.96 14.19 -11.35
C LEU A 386 -4.23 14.90 -11.82
N ASN A 387 -4.96 14.27 -12.71
CA ASN A 387 -6.24 14.77 -13.19
C ASN A 387 -7.16 13.63 -13.64
N ASN A 388 -8.30 13.98 -14.25
CA ASN A 388 -9.32 13.02 -14.68
C ASN A 388 -8.84 12.02 -15.76
N LEU A 389 -7.76 12.31 -16.49
CA LEU A 389 -7.16 11.40 -17.48
C LEU A 389 -6.15 10.42 -16.85
N GLY A 390 -5.60 10.76 -15.69
CA GLY A 390 -4.86 9.84 -14.84
C GLY A 390 -3.75 10.51 -14.02
N VAL A 391 -2.74 9.69 -13.68
CA VAL A 391 -1.62 10.06 -12.82
C VAL A 391 -0.31 9.88 -13.58
N PHE A 392 0.56 10.89 -13.50
CA PHE A 392 1.87 10.92 -14.13
C PHE A 392 2.95 11.31 -13.12
N TYR A 393 3.91 10.43 -12.88
CA TYR A 393 5.09 10.71 -12.06
C TYR A 393 6.19 11.32 -12.93
N CYS A 394 6.58 12.57 -12.65
CA CYS A 394 7.43 13.39 -13.50
C CYS A 394 8.76 13.69 -12.80
N THR A 395 9.87 13.25 -13.40
CA THR A 395 11.22 13.41 -12.85
C THR A 395 12.21 13.90 -13.90
N THR A 396 13.23 14.65 -13.46
CA THR A 396 14.41 14.96 -14.29
C THR A 396 15.67 14.41 -13.66
N SER A 397 16.51 13.74 -14.44
CA SER A 397 17.90 13.47 -14.07
C SER A 397 18.83 14.37 -14.90
N ALA A 398 19.97 14.75 -14.32
CA ALA A 398 20.90 15.67 -14.96
C ALA A 398 22.33 15.36 -14.53
N THR A 399 23.20 15.15 -15.51
CA THR A 399 24.64 14.92 -15.34
C THR A 399 25.40 16.16 -15.82
N ASP A 400 26.74 16.09 -15.84
CA ASP A 400 27.58 17.14 -16.43
C ASP A 400 27.55 17.15 -17.97
N PHE A 401 26.95 16.13 -18.59
CA PHE A 401 26.89 15.96 -20.05
C PHE A 401 25.48 16.17 -20.63
N TYR A 402 24.43 15.78 -19.89
CA TYR A 402 23.05 15.82 -20.39
C TYR A 402 22.00 16.11 -19.31
N ILE A 403 20.81 16.49 -19.77
CA ILE A 403 19.56 16.41 -19.02
C ILE A 403 18.66 15.34 -19.64
N GLU A 404 17.95 14.60 -18.79
CA GLU A 404 16.94 13.63 -19.18
C GLU A 404 15.63 13.94 -18.47
N TRP A 405 14.57 14.06 -19.26
CA TRP A 405 13.19 14.20 -18.80
C TRP A 405 12.52 12.83 -18.83
N LYS A 406 11.93 12.41 -17.71
CA LYS A 406 11.23 11.13 -17.56
C LYS A 406 9.83 11.36 -16.97
N VAL A 407 8.81 10.90 -17.67
CA VAL A 407 7.42 10.86 -17.20
C VAL A 407 6.98 9.40 -17.18
N VAL A 408 6.42 8.94 -16.07
CA VAL A 408 5.84 7.59 -15.94
C VAL A 408 4.33 7.73 -15.82
N TYR A 409 3.58 7.06 -16.69
CA TYR A 409 2.14 6.93 -16.51
C TYR A 409 1.88 5.82 -15.48
N CYS A 410 1.14 6.17 -14.43
CA CYS A 410 0.90 5.29 -13.29
C CYS A 410 -0.29 4.34 -13.50
N GLY A 411 -1.01 4.42 -14.63
CA GLY A 411 -2.21 3.62 -14.92
C GLY A 411 -1.96 2.47 -15.91
N PRO A 412 -3.03 1.93 -16.53
CA PRO A 412 -2.94 0.83 -17.49
C PRO A 412 -2.10 1.17 -18.72
N LYS A 413 -1.16 0.28 -19.09
CA LYS A 413 -0.24 0.44 -20.23
C LYS A 413 -0.91 0.53 -21.59
N GLU A 414 -2.17 0.14 -21.67
CA GLU A 414 -3.01 0.25 -22.86
C GLU A 414 -3.40 1.70 -23.16
N ARG A 415 -3.25 2.64 -22.21
CA ARG A 415 -3.52 4.08 -22.42
C ARG A 415 -2.29 4.80 -22.98
N PHE A 416 -2.51 5.59 -24.03
CA PHE A 416 -1.46 6.31 -24.76
C PHE A 416 -1.60 7.82 -24.57
N PHE A 417 -0.47 8.49 -24.36
CA PHE A 417 -0.39 9.95 -24.24
C PHE A 417 0.78 10.47 -25.08
N SER A 418 0.67 11.68 -25.63
CA SER A 418 1.82 12.41 -26.16
C SER A 418 2.42 13.26 -25.03
N CYS A 419 3.70 13.03 -24.72
CA CYS A 419 4.45 13.77 -23.72
C CYS A 419 5.48 14.67 -24.42
N GLU A 420 5.34 15.99 -24.23
CA GLU A 420 6.02 17.03 -24.99
C GLU A 420 6.77 17.99 -24.07
N VAL A 421 8.09 18.16 -24.29
CA VAL A 421 8.89 19.16 -23.59
C VAL A 421 9.17 20.33 -24.52
N LYS A 422 8.59 21.49 -24.19
CA LYS A 422 8.72 22.76 -24.92
C LYS A 422 9.61 23.72 -24.14
N ILE A 423 10.64 24.26 -24.79
CA ILE A 423 11.56 25.24 -24.19
C ILE A 423 11.36 26.59 -24.87
N THR A 424 11.02 27.61 -24.09
CA THR A 424 10.74 28.97 -24.57
C THR A 424 11.87 29.96 -24.28
N GLY A 425 11.89 31.08 -24.99
CA GLY A 425 12.86 32.16 -24.83
C GLY A 425 12.62 33.05 -23.60
N LYS A 426 13.68 33.74 -23.15
CA LYS A 426 13.62 34.60 -21.93
C LYS A 426 12.71 35.84 -22.06
N LYS A 427 12.39 36.29 -23.29
CA LYS A 427 11.69 37.56 -23.56
C LYS A 427 10.35 37.43 -24.30
N SER A 428 9.91 36.22 -24.66
CA SER A 428 8.64 35.99 -25.36
C SER A 428 8.26 34.51 -25.32
N ASN A 429 7.00 34.19 -25.63
CA ASN A 429 6.51 32.84 -25.88
C ASN A 429 7.11 32.17 -27.14
N GLN A 430 8.23 32.67 -27.67
CA GLN A 430 8.94 32.04 -28.77
C GLN A 430 9.44 30.67 -28.33
N LEU A 431 8.90 29.64 -28.97
CA LEU A 431 9.37 28.26 -28.86
C LEU A 431 10.75 28.17 -29.50
N LEU A 432 11.78 27.87 -28.69
CA LEU A 432 13.15 27.66 -29.17
C LEU A 432 13.36 26.22 -29.61
N LYS A 433 12.80 25.27 -28.85
CA LYS A 433 12.94 23.85 -29.12
C LYS A 433 11.79 23.05 -28.53
N HIS A 434 11.46 21.95 -29.20
CA HIS A 434 10.39 21.03 -28.83
C HIS A 434 10.91 19.59 -28.94
N TYR A 435 10.62 18.77 -27.93
CA TYR A 435 10.98 17.35 -27.90
C TYR A 435 9.76 16.50 -27.55
N PHE A 436 9.48 15.49 -28.38
CA PHE A 436 8.50 14.45 -28.08
C PHE A 436 9.20 13.32 -27.33
N LEU A 437 8.74 12.97 -26.13
CA LEU A 437 9.36 11.91 -25.33
C LEU A 437 9.09 10.53 -25.94
N LYS A 438 10.14 9.71 -26.06
CA LYS A 438 10.00 8.33 -26.56
C LYS A 438 9.30 7.49 -25.50
N ARG A 439 8.20 6.85 -25.89
CA ARG A 439 7.43 5.91 -25.06
C ARG A 439 8.08 4.53 -25.09
N ASP A 440 8.14 3.91 -23.92
CA ASP A 440 8.66 2.58 -23.64
C ASP A 440 7.77 2.01 -22.53
N ASP A 441 6.78 1.20 -22.92
CA ASP A 441 5.63 0.82 -22.10
C ASP A 441 4.96 2.04 -21.42
N ASN A 442 4.89 2.09 -20.08
CA ASN A 442 4.38 3.22 -19.30
C ASN A 442 5.36 4.40 -19.14
N VAL A 443 6.60 4.29 -19.61
CA VAL A 443 7.66 5.29 -19.42
C VAL A 443 7.87 6.13 -20.67
N TYR A 444 7.81 7.44 -20.54
CA TYR A 444 8.15 8.42 -21.56
C TYR A 444 9.48 9.07 -21.18
N LYS A 445 10.50 9.00 -22.05
CA LYS A 445 11.84 9.55 -21.77
C LYS A 445 12.46 10.26 -22.96
N TRP A 446 13.19 11.34 -22.70
CA TRP A 446 14.02 12.01 -23.70
C TRP A 446 15.26 12.61 -23.05
N ARG A 447 16.40 12.52 -23.74
CA ARG A 447 17.72 12.95 -23.26
C ARG A 447 18.35 13.91 -24.26
N VAL A 448 18.92 15.01 -23.77
CA VAL A 448 19.54 16.08 -24.57
C VAL A 448 20.84 16.51 -23.92
N THR A 449 21.89 16.69 -24.72
CA THR A 449 23.18 17.17 -24.21
C THR A 449 23.16 18.67 -23.89
N TRP A 450 24.01 19.12 -22.98
CA TRP A 450 24.09 20.56 -22.68
C TRP A 450 24.52 21.38 -23.90
N ASP A 451 25.35 20.83 -24.78
CA ASP A 451 25.82 21.52 -25.99
C ASP A 451 24.74 21.62 -27.06
N GLU A 452 23.84 20.62 -27.16
CA GLU A 452 22.63 20.75 -27.98
C GLU A 452 21.73 21.88 -27.45
N LEU A 453 21.49 21.98 -26.14
CA LEU A 453 20.70 23.10 -25.60
C LEU A 453 21.35 24.46 -25.85
N LYS A 454 22.68 24.56 -25.69
CA LYS A 454 23.44 25.80 -25.96
C LYS A 454 23.31 26.25 -27.42
N SER A 455 23.33 25.32 -28.39
CA SER A 455 23.28 25.65 -29.82
C SER A 455 21.96 26.30 -30.25
N TYR A 456 20.84 25.95 -29.59
CA TYR A 456 19.54 26.60 -29.78
C TYR A 456 19.31 27.83 -28.88
N HIS A 457 20.33 28.27 -28.13
CA HIS A 457 20.20 29.25 -27.04
C HIS A 457 19.13 28.92 -25.98
N ALA A 458 18.72 27.65 -25.91
CA ALA A 458 17.70 27.13 -25.04
C ALA A 458 18.24 26.95 -23.61
N LYS A 459 17.40 27.16 -22.59
CA LYS A 459 17.76 26.94 -21.18
C LYS A 459 16.74 26.04 -20.51
N GLU A 460 17.23 25.00 -19.84
CA GLU A 460 16.47 23.95 -19.17
C GLU A 460 15.45 24.48 -18.15
N LYS A 461 15.74 25.61 -17.49
CA LYS A 461 14.81 26.27 -16.56
C LYS A 461 13.53 26.83 -17.21
N TYR A 462 13.52 26.99 -18.53
CA TYR A 462 12.34 27.36 -19.33
C TYR A 462 11.68 26.15 -20.02
N ALA A 463 12.13 24.92 -19.72
CA ALA A 463 11.45 23.71 -20.16
C ALA A 463 10.07 23.59 -19.47
N THR A 464 9.05 23.28 -20.25
CA THR A 464 7.69 23.01 -19.81
C THR A 464 7.23 21.68 -20.36
N LEU A 465 6.64 20.85 -19.50
CA LEU A 465 5.98 19.61 -19.85
C LEU A 465 4.54 19.89 -20.27
N ASN A 466 4.14 19.24 -21.35
CA ASN A 466 2.78 19.22 -21.87
C ASN A 466 2.44 17.76 -22.14
N ILE A 467 1.31 17.29 -21.63
CA ILE A 467 0.81 15.95 -21.86
C ILE A 467 -0.56 16.08 -22.54
N SER A 468 -0.81 15.30 -23.57
CA SER A 468 -2.10 15.21 -24.24
C SER A 468 -2.50 13.76 -24.45
N SER A 469 -3.80 13.47 -24.39
CA SER A 469 -4.35 12.22 -24.91
C SER A 469 -4.37 12.26 -26.44
N TYR A 470 -4.19 11.10 -27.08
CA TYR A 470 -4.44 10.93 -28.52
C TYR A 470 -5.94 10.92 -28.84
#